data_AF-A0A7S0YJ86-F1
#
_entry.id   AF-A0A7S0YJ86-F1
#
_cell.length_a   1.000
_cell.length_b   1.000
_cell.length_c   1.000
_cell.angle_alpha   90.00
_cell.angle_beta   90.00
_cell.angle_gamma   90.00
#
_symmetry.space_group_name_H-M   'P 1'
#
loop_
_entity.id
_entity.type
_entity.pdbx_description
1 polymer ?
#
loop_
_entity_poly.entity_id
_entity_poly.type
_entity_poly.pdbx_seq_one_letter_code
_entity_poly.pdbx_strand_id
1 'polypeptide(L)'
;PPPSPPPPPRPPHCPAAKLHGLFWNYFSVGLDAKAAYGFHRLREEKPHLAMGRLSNQFWYGFFSCTSGWFCRAPPLSNKISIQILVPCRGKPGGGGGRGV
;
A
#
# COMPACT_ATOMS: atom_id res chain seq x y z
N PRO A 1 -35.40 26.67 27.70
CA PRO A 1 -34.35 26.86 26.67
C PRO A 1 -34.95 26.52 25.31
N PRO A 2 -34.69 27.29 24.25
CA PRO A 2 -35.12 26.89 22.91
C PRO A 2 -34.46 25.55 22.55
N PRO A 3 -35.14 24.68 21.79
CA PRO A 3 -34.54 23.43 21.32
C PRO A 3 -33.28 23.78 20.52
N SER A 4 -32.20 23.02 20.73
CA SER A 4 -30.98 23.15 19.96
C SER A 4 -31.29 22.97 18.46
N PRO A 5 -30.70 23.79 17.59
CA PRO A 5 -30.88 23.62 16.15
C PRO A 5 -30.44 22.21 15.73
N PRO A 6 -31.10 21.60 14.74
CA PRO A 6 -30.72 20.29 14.24
C PRO A 6 -29.27 20.33 13.73
N PRO A 7 -28.50 19.23 13.89
CA PRO A 7 -27.13 19.18 13.38
C PRO A 7 -27.13 19.43 11.87
N PRO A 8 -26.07 20.09 11.35
CA PRO A 8 -25.96 20.36 9.92
C PRO A 8 -26.05 19.04 9.13
N PRO A 9 -26.66 19.05 7.93
CA PRO A 9 -26.74 17.87 7.08
C PRO A 9 -25.33 17.36 6.83
N ARG A 10 -25.13 16.06 7.08
CA ARG A 10 -23.86 15.38 6.87
C ARG A 10 -23.43 15.65 5.42
N PRO A 11 -22.18 16.08 5.15
CA PRO A 11 -21.73 16.38 3.80
C PRO A 11 -22.03 15.19 2.89
N PRO A 12 -22.43 15.41 1.62
CA PRO A 12 -22.85 14.34 0.73
C PRO A 12 -21.80 13.25 0.75
N HIS A 13 -22.16 12.10 1.30
CA HIS A 13 -21.32 10.91 1.23
C HIS A 13 -21.18 10.67 -0.26
N CYS A 14 -19.95 10.80 -0.79
CA CYS A 14 -19.69 10.23 -2.09
C CYS A 14 -20.21 8.80 -2.01
N PRO A 15 -21.20 8.41 -2.84
CA PRO A 15 -21.72 7.06 -2.81
C PRO A 15 -20.51 6.15 -2.92
N ALA A 16 -20.41 5.16 -2.04
CA ALA A 16 -19.28 4.24 -2.00
C ALA A 16 -19.16 3.59 -3.38
N ALA A 17 -18.34 4.19 -4.24
CA ALA A 17 -18.14 3.71 -5.58
C ALA A 17 -17.43 2.38 -5.40
N LYS A 18 -18.13 1.27 -5.71
CA LYS A 18 -17.49 -0.02 -5.82
C LYS A 18 -16.51 0.09 -6.98
N LEU A 19 -15.24 0.29 -6.63
CA LEU A 19 -14.18 0.35 -7.62
C LEU A 19 -13.81 -1.07 -8.01
N HIS A 20 -14.06 -1.43 -9.27
CA HIS A 20 -13.56 -2.64 -9.87
C HIS A 20 -12.31 -2.28 -10.68
N GLY A 21 -11.17 -2.89 -10.35
CA GLY A 21 -9.92 -2.68 -11.06
C GLY A 21 -9.08 -3.95 -11.03
N LEU A 22 -8.28 -4.16 -12.07
CA LEU A 22 -7.30 -5.24 -12.14
C LEU A 22 -5.91 -4.64 -12.03
N PHE A 23 -5.05 -5.27 -11.24
CA PHE A 23 -3.61 -5.02 -11.27
C PHE A 23 -2.92 -6.21 -11.94
N TRP A 24 -1.92 -5.92 -12.78
CA TRP A 24 -1.27 -6.93 -13.62
C TRP A 24 0.11 -7.36 -13.12
N ASN A 25 0.65 -6.68 -12.10
CA ASN A 25 1.94 -7.00 -11.49
C ASN A 25 1.75 -7.37 -10.02
N TYR A 26 1.96 -8.65 -9.74
CA TYR A 26 2.01 -9.32 -8.44
C TYR A 26 1.92 -8.44 -7.18
N PHE A 27 0.88 -8.69 -6.39
CA PHE A 27 0.75 -8.13 -5.05
C PHE A 27 1.13 -9.20 -4.04
N SER A 28 2.15 -8.92 -3.23
CA SER A 28 2.61 -9.81 -2.17
C SER A 28 2.50 -9.08 -0.83
N VAL A 29 2.01 -9.79 0.18
CA VAL A 29 1.93 -9.29 1.55
C VAL A 29 2.47 -10.33 2.51
N GLY A 30 3.16 -9.87 3.55
CA GLY A 30 3.68 -10.72 4.61
C GLY A 30 5.19 -10.59 4.80
N LEU A 31 5.71 -11.50 5.60
CA LEU A 31 7.10 -11.49 6.07
C LEU A 31 8.10 -11.79 4.94
N ASP A 32 7.76 -12.70 4.02
CA ASP A 32 8.61 -13.01 2.85
C ASP A 32 8.66 -11.83 1.87
N ALA A 33 7.53 -11.14 1.63
CA ALA A 33 7.50 -9.93 0.82
C ALA A 33 8.44 -8.84 1.39
N LYS A 34 8.50 -8.72 2.73
CA LYS A 34 9.44 -7.82 3.42
C LYS A 34 10.90 -8.24 3.22
N ALA A 35 11.19 -9.54 3.30
CA ALA A 35 12.54 -10.08 3.08
C ALA A 35 13.00 -9.88 1.63
N ALA A 36 12.13 -10.16 0.66
CA ALA A 36 12.38 -9.95 -0.76
C ALA A 36 12.62 -8.47 -1.09
N TYR A 37 11.85 -7.56 -0.48
CA TYR A 37 12.07 -6.11 -0.62
C TYR A 37 13.42 -5.66 -0.07
N GLY A 38 13.81 -6.13 1.13
CA GLY A 38 15.12 -5.84 1.71
C GLY A 38 16.27 -6.33 0.83
N PHE A 39 16.14 -7.56 0.31
CA PHE A 39 17.10 -8.11 -0.65
C PHE A 39 17.16 -7.29 -1.94
N HIS A 40 16.01 -6.90 -2.49
CA HIS A 40 15.95 -6.08 -3.70
C HIS A 40 16.65 -4.73 -3.51
N ARG A 41 16.39 -4.02 -2.41
CA ARG A 41 17.07 -2.76 -2.06
C ARG A 41 18.60 -2.93 -1.98
N LEU A 42 19.07 -4.00 -1.35
CA LEU A 42 20.50 -4.29 -1.26
C LEU A 42 21.14 -4.46 -2.65
N ARG A 43 20.44 -5.10 -3.59
CA ARG A 43 20.92 -5.26 -4.97
C ARG A 43 20.98 -3.94 -5.71
N GLU A 44 20.00 -3.06 -5.50
CA GLU A 44 19.98 -1.72 -6.10
C GLU A 44 21.15 -0.86 -5.58
N GLU A 45 21.36 -0.85 -4.26
CA GLU A 45 22.39 -0.01 -3.64
C GLU A 45 23.81 -0.56 -3.82
N LYS A 46 23.97 -1.88 -3.75
CA LYS A 46 25.27 -2.56 -3.75
C LYS A 46 25.23 -3.83 -4.60
N PRO A 47 25.17 -3.70 -5.94
CA PRO A 47 25.05 -4.85 -6.84
C PRO A 47 26.22 -5.83 -6.72
N HIS A 48 27.41 -5.34 -6.35
CA HIS A 48 28.61 -6.15 -6.11
C HIS A 48 28.43 -7.21 -5.01
N LEU A 49 27.55 -6.97 -4.03
CA LEU A 49 27.27 -7.91 -2.94
C LEU A 49 26.30 -9.04 -3.35
N ALA A 50 25.66 -8.94 -4.53
CA ALA A 50 24.61 -9.86 -4.98
C ALA A 50 24.87 -10.44 -6.39
N MET A 51 26.14 -10.48 -6.81
CA MET A 51 26.54 -11.05 -8.10
C MET A 51 26.61 -12.58 -8.09
N GLY A 52 26.84 -13.19 -6.91
CA GLY A 52 27.03 -14.63 -6.76
C GLY A 52 25.77 -15.37 -6.28
N ARG A 53 25.64 -16.64 -6.65
CA ARG A 53 24.58 -17.54 -6.15
C ARG A 53 24.64 -17.69 -4.62
N LEU A 54 25.84 -17.88 -4.08
CA LEU A 54 26.06 -18.01 -2.63
C LEU A 54 25.70 -16.71 -1.90
N SER A 55 26.09 -15.56 -2.44
CA SER A 55 25.75 -14.27 -1.85
C SER A 55 24.25 -14.02 -1.87
N ASN A 56 23.55 -14.38 -2.95
CA ASN A 56 22.09 -14.27 -3.01
C ASN A 56 21.41 -15.14 -1.96
N GLN A 57 21.85 -16.38 -1.79
CA GLN A 57 21.29 -17.27 -0.75
C GLN A 57 21.56 -16.73 0.65
N PHE A 58 22.78 -16.24 0.91
CA PHE A 58 23.16 -15.66 2.19
C PHE A 58 22.28 -14.45 2.53
N TRP A 59 22.18 -13.48 1.61
CA TRP A 59 21.41 -12.27 1.86
C TRP A 59 19.92 -12.55 1.98
N TYR A 60 19.37 -13.46 1.16
CA TYR A 60 17.97 -13.86 1.30
C TYR A 60 17.70 -14.49 2.67
N GLY A 61 18.59 -15.37 3.14
CA GLY A 61 18.50 -15.97 4.48
C GLY A 61 18.63 -14.95 5.61
N PHE A 62 19.57 -14.00 5.47
CA PHE A 62 19.73 -12.88 6.39
C PHE A 62 18.45 -12.05 6.48
N PHE A 63 17.93 -11.57 5.35
CA PHE A 63 16.69 -10.79 5.32
C PHE A 63 15.48 -11.58 5.81
N SER A 64 15.45 -12.90 5.62
CA SER A 64 14.38 -13.77 6.14
C SER A 64 14.41 -13.85 7.67
N CYS A 65 15.58 -13.97 8.30
CA CYS A 65 15.65 -13.94 9.77
C CYS A 65 15.42 -12.53 10.32
N THR A 66 15.98 -11.47 9.72
CA THR A 66 15.76 -10.09 10.19
C THR A 66 14.33 -9.62 10.00
N SER A 67 13.63 -10.13 8.99
CA SER A 67 12.21 -9.84 8.78
C SER A 67 11.32 -10.54 9.81
N GLY A 68 11.84 -11.54 10.52
CA GLY A 68 11.14 -12.28 11.56
C GLY A 68 10.60 -13.63 11.11
N TRP A 69 10.75 -14.04 9.85
CA TRP A 69 10.20 -15.28 9.30
C TRP A 69 10.65 -16.52 10.08
N PHE A 70 11.95 -16.61 10.40
CA PHE A 70 12.54 -17.74 11.15
C PHE A 70 12.79 -17.43 12.63
N CYS A 71 12.70 -16.16 13.03
CA CYS A 71 13.27 -15.66 14.28
C CYS A 71 12.21 -15.02 15.20
N ARG A 72 11.05 -15.69 15.35
CA ARG A 72 9.81 -15.26 16.06
C ARG A 72 8.87 -14.37 15.22
N ALA A 73 8.30 -14.94 14.16
CA ALA A 73 7.22 -14.30 13.43
C ALA A 73 5.96 -14.19 14.30
N PRO A 74 5.34 -13.00 14.47
CA PRO A 74 3.98 -12.93 14.97
C PRO A 74 3.04 -13.62 13.98
N PRO A 75 1.92 -14.22 14.45
CA PRO A 75 0.93 -14.82 13.56
C PRO A 75 0.43 -13.78 12.56
N LEU A 76 0.39 -14.16 11.29
CA LEU A 76 -0.05 -13.27 10.24
C LEU A 76 -1.54 -12.95 10.46
N SER A 77 -1.88 -11.66 10.51
CA SER A 77 -3.27 -11.25 10.58
C SER A 77 -4.02 -11.82 9.36
N ASN A 78 -5.10 -12.55 9.62
CA ASN A 78 -5.95 -13.14 8.58
C ASN A 78 -6.89 -12.10 7.92
N LYS A 79 -6.71 -10.81 8.22
CA LYS A 79 -7.51 -9.72 7.68
C LYS A 79 -6.61 -8.65 7.06
N ILE A 80 -6.60 -8.61 5.73
CA ILE A 80 -5.96 -7.53 4.96
C ILE A 80 -7.05 -6.51 4.56
N SER A 81 -6.79 -5.21 4.75
CA SER A 81 -7.65 -4.15 4.24
C SER A 81 -6.88 -3.37 3.18
N ILE A 82 -7.39 -3.41 1.96
CA ILE A 82 -6.86 -2.64 0.84
C ILE A 82 -7.74 -1.40 0.72
N GLN A 83 -7.14 -0.23 0.90
CA GLN A 83 -7.82 1.04 0.70
C GLN A 83 -7.48 1.58 -0.68
N ILE A 84 -8.49 2.01 -1.41
CA ILE A 84 -8.31 2.65 -2.70
C ILE A 84 -8.70 4.11 -2.54
N LEU A 85 -7.76 5.01 -2.82
CA LEU A 85 -8.05 6.43 -2.83
C LEU A 85 -8.90 6.75 -4.06
N VAL A 86 -10.19 6.96 -3.84
CA VAL A 86 -11.10 7.44 -4.88
C VAL A 86 -11.19 8.96 -4.75
N PRO A 87 -10.62 9.74 -5.68
CA PRO A 87 -10.90 11.17 -5.71
C PRO A 87 -12.39 11.34 -5.99
N CYS A 88 -13.12 11.93 -5.05
CA CYS A 88 -14.50 12.32 -5.28
C CYS A 88 -14.50 13.35 -6.42
N ARG A 89 -15.02 12.94 -7.59
CA ARG A 89 -15.18 13.84 -8.73
C ARG A 89 -16.31 14.82 -8.41
N GLY A 90 -15.98 15.90 -7.71
CA GLY A 90 -16.90 17.00 -7.45
C GLY A 90 -17.23 17.69 -8.77
N LYS A 91 -18.51 17.60 -9.17
CA LYS A 91 -19.27 18.38 -10.16
C LYS A 91 -18.59 18.79 -11.49
N PRO A 92 -19.24 18.60 -12.66
CA PRO A 92 -18.99 19.47 -13.80
C PRO A 92 -19.57 20.86 -13.49
N GLY A 93 -18.76 21.78 -12.97
CA GLY A 93 -18.97 23.21 -13.19
C GLY A 93 -18.33 23.51 -14.55
N GLY A 94 -19.09 23.86 -15.58
CA GLY A 94 -19.56 25.23 -15.74
C GLY A 94 -18.45 26.01 -16.41
N GLY A 95 -18.53 26.17 -17.74
CA GLY A 95 -17.44 26.72 -18.55
C GLY A 95 -16.99 28.13 -18.17
N GLY A 96 -15.81 28.49 -18.66
CA GLY A 96 -15.34 29.87 -18.73
C GLY A 96 -13.85 30.03 -18.42
N GLY A 97 -13.08 30.43 -19.44
CA GLY A 97 -11.87 31.23 -19.22
C GLY A 97 -10.56 30.67 -19.77
N ARG A 98 -10.13 31.21 -20.91
CA ARG A 98 -8.73 31.26 -21.38
C ARG A 98 -7.86 32.09 -20.43
N GLY A 99 -6.54 31.88 -20.51
CA GLY A 99 -5.48 32.78 -20.01
C GLY A 99 -4.70 32.12 -18.88
N VAL A 100 -3.39 31.88 -18.97
CA VAL A 100 -2.31 32.35 -19.85
C VAL A 100 -1.27 31.24 -20.00
#